data_AF-A0AAN5AIR0-F1
#
_entry.id   AF-A0AAN5AIR0-F1
#
_cell.length_a   1.000
_cell.length_b   1.000
_cell.length_c   1.000
_cell.angle_alpha   90.00
_cell.angle_beta   90.00
_cell.angle_gamma   90.00
#
_symmetry.space_group_name_H-M   'P 1'
#
loop_
_entity.id
_entity.type
_entity.pdbx_description
1 polymer ?
#
loop_
_entity_poly.entity_id
_entity_poly.type
_entity_poly.pdbx_seq_one_letter_code
_entity_poly.pdbx_strand_id
1 'polypeptide(L)'
;MEIEPSLKDFLSSGKQLEYDISKAEPGYVRLHKLDELKVDKIWIEGEGDQRCYYEVPTIGITGENEYYDPEFILLWLPNERKYAAWDSDRWDLFIFEEATWNDISKNPLPYINYQWALTDVKASKFDPSNKYDLIIGWPF
;
A
#
# COMPACT_ATOMS: atom_id res chain seq x y z
N MET A 1 -7.38 -3.22 15.57
CA MET A 1 -6.43 -3.08 14.45
C MET A 1 -5.21 -2.32 14.94
N GLU A 2 -4.02 -2.89 14.80
CA GLU A 2 -2.77 -2.24 15.20
C GLU A 2 -2.09 -1.64 13.96
N ILE A 3 -1.87 -0.32 13.99
CA ILE A 3 -1.12 0.45 13.00
C ILE A 3 -0.01 1.22 13.71
N GLU A 4 0.94 1.78 12.98
CA GLU A 4 2.00 2.59 13.57
C GLU A 4 1.42 3.77 14.38
N PRO A 5 1.91 4.05 15.61
CA PRO A 5 1.40 5.14 16.44
C PRO A 5 1.43 6.52 15.76
N SER A 6 2.50 6.81 15.02
CA SER A 6 2.67 8.07 14.28
C SER A 6 1.62 8.25 13.17
N LEU A 7 1.29 7.18 12.43
CA LEU A 7 0.18 7.17 11.48
C LEU A 7 -1.15 7.41 12.19
N LYS A 8 -1.40 6.70 13.29
CA LYS A 8 -2.63 6.86 14.07
C LYS A 8 -2.82 8.30 14.56
N ASP A 9 -1.78 8.91 15.12
CA ASP A 9 -1.80 10.29 15.62
C ASP A 9 -2.05 11.28 14.47
N PHE A 10 -1.39 11.06 13.32
CA PHE A 10 -1.57 11.89 12.13
C PHE A 10 -3.02 11.84 11.63
N LEU A 11 -3.59 10.64 11.44
CA LEU A 11 -4.97 10.48 10.99
C LEU A 11 -5.99 11.01 12.01
N SER A 12 -5.74 10.81 13.31
CA SER A 12 -6.59 11.35 14.39
C SER A 12 -6.66 12.87 14.37
N SER A 13 -5.60 13.54 13.90
CA SER A 13 -5.57 15.00 13.74
C SER A 13 -6.30 15.51 12.50
N GLY A 14 -6.81 14.62 11.64
CA GLY A 14 -7.52 14.98 10.40
C GLY A 14 -6.60 15.56 9.32
N LYS A 15 -5.28 15.45 9.48
CA LYS A 15 -4.30 15.94 8.50
C LYS A 15 -4.35 15.11 7.21
N GLN A 16 -3.85 15.73 6.15
CA GLN A 16 -3.64 15.12 4.84
C GLN A 16 -2.17 15.30 4.45
N LEU A 17 -1.71 14.51 3.47
CA LEU A 17 -0.36 14.63 2.94
C LEU A 17 -0.22 15.94 2.16
N GLU A 18 0.90 16.65 2.34
CA GLU A 18 1.23 17.87 1.60
C GLU A 18 2.31 17.55 0.56
N TYR A 19 2.01 17.76 -0.72
CA TYR A 19 2.91 17.51 -1.84
C TYR A 19 2.47 18.26 -3.10
N ASP A 20 3.34 18.26 -4.11
CA ASP A 20 3.05 18.81 -5.42
C ASP A 20 2.20 17.83 -6.24
N ILE A 21 0.89 18.06 -6.26
CA ILE A 21 -0.11 17.23 -6.97
C ILE A 21 0.21 17.09 -8.45
N SER A 22 0.81 18.11 -9.08
CA SER A 22 1.13 18.08 -10.52
C SER A 22 2.22 17.06 -10.88
N LYS A 23 2.91 16.52 -9.87
CA LYS A 23 3.92 15.47 -10.02
C LYS A 23 3.45 14.10 -9.54
N ALA A 24 2.24 14.00 -9.01
CA ALA A 24 1.68 12.74 -8.55
C ALA A 24 0.95 12.07 -9.72
N GLU A 25 1.37 10.85 -10.08
CA GLU A 25 0.72 10.05 -11.12
C GLU A 25 -0.79 9.90 -10.85
N PRO A 26 -1.26 9.59 -9.62
CA PRO A 26 -2.68 9.49 -9.34
C PRO A 26 -3.41 10.83 -9.17
N GLY A 27 -2.75 11.96 -9.43
CA GLY A 27 -3.27 13.28 -9.15
C GLY A 27 -3.38 13.52 -7.64
N TYR A 28 -4.47 14.15 -7.19
CA TYR A 28 -4.70 14.28 -5.76
C TYR A 28 -4.92 12.91 -5.13
N VAL A 29 -4.50 12.75 -3.88
CA VAL A 29 -4.72 11.57 -3.05
C VAL A 29 -5.15 12.03 -1.67
N ARG A 30 -6.27 11.50 -1.19
CA ARG A 30 -6.75 11.71 0.18
C ARG A 30 -6.59 10.44 0.99
N LEU A 31 -6.19 10.63 2.25
CA LEU A 31 -6.12 9.56 3.22
C LEU A 31 -7.51 9.26 3.77
N HIS A 32 -7.76 7.98 4.05
CA HIS A 32 -8.90 7.58 4.87
C HIS A 32 -8.85 8.27 6.24
N LYS A 33 -10.04 8.52 6.80
CA LYS A 33 -10.13 8.84 8.23
C LYS A 33 -9.76 7.61 9.06
N LEU A 34 -9.33 7.84 10.31
CA LEU A 34 -8.94 6.75 11.19
C LEU A 34 -10.07 5.72 11.41
N ASP A 35 -11.33 6.16 11.48
CA ASP A 35 -12.51 5.33 11.66
C ASP A 35 -12.99 4.63 10.38
N GLU A 36 -12.45 5.02 9.22
CA GLU A 36 -12.68 4.36 7.93
C GLU A 36 -11.67 3.24 7.66
N LEU A 37 -10.54 3.22 8.38
CA LEU A 37 -9.55 2.17 8.22
C LEU A 37 -10.11 0.79 8.63
N LYS A 38 -10.00 -0.15 7.71
CA LYS A 38 -10.37 -1.56 7.88
C LYS A 38 -9.24 -2.46 7.38
N VAL A 39 -9.18 -3.66 7.94
CA VAL A 39 -8.37 -4.73 7.34
C VAL A 39 -9.15 -5.27 6.15
N ASP A 40 -8.52 -5.22 4.99
CA ASP A 40 -8.97 -5.82 3.73
C ASP A 40 -7.89 -6.77 3.21
N LYS A 41 -7.92 -7.13 1.93
CA LYS A 41 -6.92 -7.98 1.30
C LYS A 41 -6.52 -7.51 -0.09
N ILE A 42 -5.30 -7.83 -0.46
CA ILE A 42 -4.78 -7.73 -1.83
C ILE A 42 -4.37 -9.13 -2.31
N TRP A 43 -4.24 -9.26 -3.62
CA TRP A 43 -3.78 -10.49 -4.26
C TRP A 43 -2.37 -10.32 -4.81
N ILE A 44 -1.53 -11.31 -4.56
CA ILE A 44 -0.19 -11.40 -5.16
C ILE A 44 -0.18 -12.63 -6.06
N GLU A 45 0.34 -12.50 -7.29
CA GLU A 45 0.46 -13.64 -8.20
C GLU A 45 1.35 -14.73 -7.59
N GLY A 46 0.87 -15.96 -7.65
CA GLY A 46 1.60 -17.14 -7.21
C GLY A 46 2.29 -17.84 -8.37
N GLU A 47 3.39 -18.53 -8.07
CA GLU A 47 4.05 -19.40 -9.04
C GLU A 47 3.40 -20.80 -9.06
N GLY A 48 3.03 -21.27 -10.25
CA GLY A 48 2.47 -22.62 -10.44
C GLY A 48 2.06 -22.90 -11.88
N ASP A 49 1.80 -24.18 -12.18
CA ASP A 49 1.34 -24.63 -13.52
C ASP A 49 -0.08 -24.16 -13.85
N GLN A 50 -0.82 -23.74 -12.83
CA GLN A 50 -2.17 -23.18 -12.93
C GLN A 50 -2.16 -21.76 -12.36
N ARG A 51 -3.20 -20.99 -12.68
CA ARG A 51 -3.43 -19.70 -12.01
C ARG A 51 -3.52 -19.93 -10.51
N CYS A 52 -2.70 -19.20 -9.77
CA CYS A 52 -2.66 -19.25 -8.33
C CYS A 52 -2.24 -17.89 -7.77
N TYR A 53 -2.58 -17.65 -6.52
CA TYR A 53 -2.39 -16.36 -5.87
C TYR A 53 -2.26 -16.52 -4.36
N TYR A 54 -1.76 -15.48 -3.71
CA TYR A 54 -1.75 -15.34 -2.24
C TYR A 54 -2.73 -14.25 -1.84
N GLU A 55 -3.49 -14.46 -0.77
CA GLU A 55 -4.26 -13.39 -0.11
C GLU A 55 -3.45 -12.79 1.03
N VAL A 56 -3.14 -11.50 0.93
CA VAL A 56 -2.36 -10.77 1.93
C VAL A 56 -3.26 -9.77 2.65
N PRO A 57 -3.47 -9.89 3.97
CA PRO A 57 -4.20 -8.91 4.76
C PRO A 57 -3.50 -7.55 4.70
N THR A 58 -4.27 -6.49 4.49
CA THR A 58 -3.73 -5.14 4.30
C THR A 58 -4.69 -4.09 4.85
N ILE A 59 -4.20 -2.89 5.08
CA ILE A 59 -4.99 -1.72 5.43
C ILE A 59 -4.65 -0.63 4.40
N GLY A 60 -5.60 -0.30 3.54
CA GLY A 60 -5.48 0.84 2.62
C GLY A 60 -5.44 2.13 3.42
N ILE A 61 -4.42 2.96 3.18
CA ILE A 61 -4.28 4.27 3.85
C ILE A 61 -4.90 5.35 2.97
N THR A 62 -4.80 5.20 1.65
CA THR A 62 -5.42 6.08 0.65
C THR A 62 -6.86 5.66 0.40
N GLY A 63 -7.76 6.65 0.33
CA GLY A 63 -9.20 6.41 0.17
C GLY A 63 -9.86 7.13 -1.02
N GLU A 64 -9.23 8.17 -1.57
CA GLU A 64 -9.70 8.83 -2.79
C GLU A 64 -8.49 9.28 -3.62
N ASN A 65 -8.61 9.25 -4.95
CA ASN A 65 -7.66 9.88 -5.86
C ASN A 65 -8.36 10.49 -7.09
N GLU A 66 -7.62 11.09 -8.02
CA GLU A 66 -8.18 11.76 -9.19
C GLU A 66 -8.44 10.83 -10.40
N TYR A 67 -7.52 9.89 -10.69
CA TYR A 67 -7.46 9.23 -12.00
C TYR A 67 -7.54 7.70 -11.98
N TYR A 68 -7.38 7.06 -10.81
CA TYR A 68 -7.24 5.61 -10.67
C TYR A 68 -8.14 5.05 -9.56
N ASP A 69 -8.07 3.73 -9.35
CA ASP A 69 -8.58 3.14 -8.12
C ASP A 69 -7.74 3.64 -6.93
N PRO A 70 -8.35 4.26 -5.90
CA PRO A 70 -7.61 4.76 -4.74
C PRO A 70 -7.13 3.67 -3.80
N GLU A 71 -7.64 2.45 -3.92
CA GLU A 71 -7.29 1.37 -3.02
C GLU A 71 -5.81 1.00 -3.17
N PHE A 72 -5.13 0.93 -2.02
CA PHE A 72 -3.79 0.32 -1.88
C PHE A 72 -2.62 0.99 -2.63
N ILE A 73 -2.77 2.23 -3.10
CA ILE A 73 -1.66 3.09 -3.57
C ILE A 73 -0.59 3.22 -2.48
N LEU A 74 -1.05 3.51 -1.26
CA LEU A 74 -0.23 3.43 -0.04
C LEU A 74 -1.00 2.62 0.99
N LEU A 75 -0.35 1.58 1.50
CA LEU A 75 -0.98 0.63 2.42
C LEU A 75 -0.07 0.29 3.60
N TRP A 76 -0.68 -0.26 4.65
CA TRP A 76 0.00 -0.87 5.78
C TRP A 76 -0.28 -2.36 5.84
N LEU A 77 0.79 -3.14 5.94
CA LEU A 77 0.76 -4.59 6.13
C LEU A 77 0.76 -4.90 7.63
N PRO A 78 -0.37 -5.31 8.24
CA PRO A 78 -0.47 -5.52 9.68
C PRO A 78 0.43 -6.65 10.19
N ASN A 79 0.62 -7.72 9.42
CA ASN A 79 1.44 -8.86 9.81
C ASN A 79 2.94 -8.54 9.71
N GLU A 80 3.34 -7.85 8.65
CA GLU A 80 4.74 -7.44 8.40
C GLU A 80 5.13 -6.21 9.21
N ARG A 81 4.16 -5.41 9.64
CA ARG A 81 4.34 -4.08 10.25
C ARG A 81 5.14 -3.15 9.34
N LYS A 82 4.75 -3.07 8.08
CA LYS A 82 5.45 -2.32 7.02
C LYS A 82 4.48 -1.55 6.15
N TYR A 83 4.97 -0.44 5.60
CA TYR A 83 4.31 0.25 4.50
C TYR A 83 4.69 -0.37 3.16
N ALA A 84 3.78 -0.27 2.20
CA ALA A 84 4.01 -0.76 0.86
C ALA A 84 3.15 0.00 -0.17
N ALA A 85 3.43 -0.27 -1.43
CA ALA A 85 2.55 0.02 -2.57
C ALA A 85 2.24 -1.29 -3.29
N TRP A 86 0.99 -1.43 -3.75
CA TRP A 86 0.55 -2.58 -4.53
C TRP A 86 0.29 -2.17 -5.96
N ASP A 87 0.95 -2.85 -6.90
CA ASP A 87 0.67 -2.77 -8.32
C ASP A 87 -0.44 -3.77 -8.64
N SER A 88 -1.68 -3.29 -8.71
CA SER A 88 -2.87 -4.10 -8.99
C SER A 88 -2.95 -4.61 -10.42
N ASP A 89 -2.21 -4.03 -11.37
CA ASP A 89 -2.15 -4.51 -12.75
C ASP A 89 -1.19 -5.71 -12.87
N ARG A 90 -0.18 -5.78 -12.00
CA ARG A 90 0.83 -6.86 -11.98
C ARG A 90 0.70 -7.83 -10.81
N TRP A 91 -0.18 -7.54 -9.86
CA TRP A 91 -0.31 -8.25 -8.59
C TRP A 91 1.03 -8.32 -7.84
N ASP A 92 1.80 -7.24 -7.90
CA ASP A 92 3.10 -7.12 -7.26
C ASP A 92 3.01 -6.18 -6.06
N LEU A 93 3.57 -6.61 -4.92
CA LEU A 93 3.63 -5.81 -3.70
C LEU A 93 5.07 -5.39 -3.43
N PHE A 94 5.29 -4.11 -3.17
CA PHE A 94 6.62 -3.57 -2.86
C PHE A 94 6.66 -3.01 -1.45
N ILE A 95 7.42 -3.65 -0.56
CA ILE A 95 7.60 -3.21 0.82
C ILE A 95 8.65 -2.13 0.89
N PHE A 96 8.32 -1.02 1.55
CA PHE A 96 9.27 0.04 1.88
C PHE A 96 10.08 -0.38 3.11
N GLU A 97 11.35 -0.74 2.93
CA GLU A 97 12.11 -1.54 3.89
C GLU A 97 12.28 -0.86 5.26
N GLU A 98 12.52 0.44 5.26
CA GLU A 98 12.87 1.22 6.45
C GLU A 98 11.94 2.43 6.65
N ALA A 99 10.91 2.58 5.81
CA ALA A 99 10.03 3.73 5.88
C ALA A 99 9.18 3.70 7.15
N THR A 100 9.14 4.85 7.83
CA THR A 100 8.18 5.16 8.88
C THR A 100 7.11 6.10 8.33
N TRP A 101 5.99 6.25 9.05
CA TRP A 101 5.01 7.28 8.69
C TRP A 101 5.61 8.69 8.66
N ASN A 102 6.58 8.98 9.52
CA ASN A 102 7.23 10.29 9.55
C ASN A 102 8.03 10.56 8.27
N ASP A 103 8.67 9.53 7.70
CA ASP A 103 9.39 9.66 6.43
C ASP A 103 8.41 9.91 5.29
N ILE A 104 7.34 9.11 5.24
CA ILE A 104 6.29 9.20 4.23
C ILE A 104 5.59 10.56 4.30
N SER A 105 5.12 10.98 5.47
CA SER A 105 4.39 12.24 5.63
C SER A 105 5.24 13.48 5.35
N LYS A 106 6.56 13.39 5.54
CA LYS A 106 7.50 14.49 5.24
C LYS A 106 7.85 14.59 3.76
N ASN A 107 7.87 13.48 3.04
CA ASN A 107 8.15 13.45 1.60
C ASN A 107 7.31 12.35 0.92
N PRO A 108 6.01 12.57 0.71
CA PRO A 108 5.10 11.48 0.32
C PRO A 108 5.17 11.12 -1.16
N LEU A 109 5.61 12.04 -2.01
CA LEU A 109 5.54 11.89 -3.47
C LEU A 109 6.25 10.61 -3.98
N PRO A 110 7.47 10.26 -3.52
CA PRO A 110 8.12 9.02 -3.95
C PRO A 110 7.38 7.74 -3.56
N TYR A 111 6.59 7.76 -2.49
CA TYR A 111 5.82 6.62 -2.02
C TYR A 111 4.49 6.50 -2.76
N ILE A 112 3.80 7.63 -2.99
CA ILE A 112 2.54 7.69 -3.74
C ILE A 112 2.76 7.20 -5.18
N ASN A 113 3.84 7.63 -5.83
CA ASN A 113 4.10 7.28 -7.23
C ASN A 113 4.67 5.86 -7.44
N TYR A 114 4.99 5.14 -6.36
CA TYR A 114 5.82 3.93 -6.44
C TYR A 114 5.21 2.83 -7.32
N GLN A 115 3.87 2.74 -7.35
CA GLN A 115 3.15 1.81 -8.22
C GLN A 115 3.48 2.02 -9.71
N TRP A 116 3.62 3.27 -10.16
CA TRP A 116 3.78 3.60 -11.59
C TRP A 116 5.23 3.75 -12.03
N ALA A 117 6.09 4.24 -11.14
CA ALA A 117 7.50 4.48 -11.46
C ALA A 117 8.39 4.14 -10.26
N LEU A 118 9.50 3.45 -10.53
CA LEU A 118 10.55 3.24 -9.54
C LEU A 118 11.08 4.61 -9.09
N THR A 119 11.02 4.85 -7.79
CA THR A 119 11.51 6.07 -7.16
C THR A 119 12.79 5.81 -6.37
N ASP A 120 13.29 6.81 -5.66
CA ASP A 120 14.45 6.70 -4.77
C ASP A 120 14.14 5.99 -3.45
N VAL A 121 12.88 5.58 -3.23
CA VAL A 121 12.49 4.79 -2.06
C VAL A 121 13.14 3.41 -2.11
N LYS A 122 13.83 3.06 -1.03
CA LYS A 122 14.36 1.71 -0.80
C LYS A 122 13.19 0.74 -0.57
N ALA A 123 12.85 -0.01 -1.61
CA ALA A 123 11.82 -1.03 -1.54
C ALA A 123 12.29 -2.36 -2.10
N SER A 124 11.64 -3.43 -1.66
CA SER A 124 11.83 -4.78 -2.18
C SER A 124 10.49 -5.40 -2.54
N LYS A 125 10.48 -6.17 -3.64
CA LYS A 125 9.32 -6.98 -4.00
C LYS A 125 9.07 -8.02 -2.92
N PHE A 126 7.84 -8.10 -2.45
CA PHE A 126 7.45 -9.02 -1.39
C PHE A 126 7.28 -10.44 -1.92
N ASP A 127 7.90 -11.39 -1.23
CA ASP A 127 7.69 -12.82 -1.44
C ASP A 127 6.76 -13.37 -0.34
N PRO A 128 5.49 -13.69 -0.67
CA PRO A 128 4.53 -14.23 0.29
C PRO A 128 4.69 -15.74 0.57
N SER A 129 5.49 -16.47 -0.23
CA SER A 129 5.49 -17.95 -0.24
C SER A 129 5.84 -18.61 1.10
N ASN A 130 6.65 -17.92 1.92
CA ASN A 130 7.07 -18.43 3.23
C ASN A 130 6.12 -18.04 4.37
N LYS A 131 5.06 -17.28 4.08
CA LYS A 131 4.18 -16.66 5.10
C LYS A 131 2.69 -16.86 4.85
N TYR A 132 2.29 -17.04 3.61
CA TYR A 132 0.89 -17.16 3.19
C TYR A 132 0.70 -18.44 2.38
N ASP A 133 -0.48 -19.03 2.51
CA ASP A 133 -0.83 -20.23 1.74
C ASP A 133 -1.10 -19.87 0.28
N LEU A 134 -0.56 -20.68 -0.64
CA LEU A 134 -0.84 -20.55 -2.06
C LEU A 134 -2.25 -21.08 -2.36
N ILE A 135 -3.07 -20.26 -3.02
CA ILE A 135 -4.44 -20.58 -3.40
C ILE A 135 -4.50 -20.84 -4.91
N ILE A 136 -5.07 -21.97 -5.31
CA ILE A 136 -5.25 -22.33 -6.71
C ILE A 136 -6.57 -21.75 -7.24
N GLY A 137 -6.52 -21.05 -8.37
CA GLY A 137 -7.67 -20.46 -9.04
C GLY A 137 -7.49 -18.97 -9.33
N TRP A 138 -8.62 -18.30 -9.62
CA TRP A 138 -8.71 -16.85 -9.70
C TRP A 138 -9.27 -16.29 -8.39
N PRO A 139 -8.81 -15.10 -7.96
CA PRO A 139 -9.55 -14.34 -6.98
C PRO A 139 -10.88 -13.89 -7.63
N PHE A 140 -12.00 -14.48 -7.16
CA PHE A 140 -13.43 -14.27 -7.51
C PHE A 140 -13.83 -14.30 -8.99
#